data_AF-A0A972N6N4-F1
#
_entry.id   AF-A0A972N6N4-F1
#
_cell.length_a   1.000
_cell.length_b   1.000
_cell.length_c   1.000
_cell.angle_alpha   90.00
_cell.angle_beta   90.00
_cell.angle_gamma   90.00
#
_symmetry.space_group_name_H-M   'P 1'
#
loop_
_entity.id
_entity.type
_entity.pdbx_description
1 polymer ?
#
loop_
_entity_poly.entity_id
_entity_poly.type
_entity_poly.pdbx_seq_one_letter_code
_entity_poly.pdbx_strand_id
1 'polypeptide(L)'
;MQSILRERLFLFGLVVGLIVGLLIGWVIWPVHYTNAYPADLRHSDKVDYILLISREFQRTGDWEALQRRLSTFPKDTLPDLFVEARKKYAGQTEYTDALDTTWKFIQEHGNLSTKTETGPQTQPSAPGQPETKKQGGHKWLYILGLLLALAVIGLALYRLYQWMNMEKDSYPQPMSRNLETESYPPPEPAPWHSPVSSPVEEEALVVEEEEEEDEEPPFEVEERGEPVSVAPEHRPETIPTDGKPPAVDTSFQPPEAPSLRLVETFYPVFMLEAQQEQAFDVAYTIYETLPDGSEENLGECGLSEAESYQGQVGRPTVMEVWLFDKHDPVSPVQAFILSPRAYAQADIRQKYEAKGKVIQAKPSATIRLRTYALYLEAEIKDVAFAQLGQEDEVFNKLALEMKVYRQISPQKRG
;
A
#
# COMPACT_ATOMS: atom_id res chain seq x y z
N MET A 1 46.36 13.22 -21.83
CA MET A 1 46.13 14.22 -20.75
C MET A 1 44.67 14.69 -20.68
N GLN A 2 43.92 14.77 -21.79
CA GLN A 2 42.52 15.23 -21.78
C GLN A 2 41.48 14.22 -21.21
N SER A 3 41.73 12.90 -21.25
CA SER A 3 40.81 11.89 -20.69
C SER A 3 40.71 11.95 -19.16
N ILE A 4 41.84 12.13 -18.49
CA ILE A 4 41.94 12.23 -17.02
C ILE A 4 41.20 13.48 -16.49
N LEU A 5 41.19 14.56 -17.28
CA LEU A 5 40.50 15.80 -16.91
C LEU A 5 38.97 15.63 -16.98
N ARG A 6 38.47 14.86 -17.96
CA ARG A 6 37.04 14.59 -18.15
C ARG A 6 36.47 13.68 -17.06
N GLU A 7 37.17 12.61 -16.71
CA GLU A 7 36.75 11.70 -15.62
C GLU A 7 36.68 12.42 -14.27
N ARG A 8 37.64 13.30 -13.98
CA ARG A 8 37.62 14.13 -12.77
C ARG A 8 36.45 15.11 -12.75
N LEU A 9 36.04 15.61 -13.91
CA LEU A 9 34.87 16.50 -14.03
C LEU A 9 33.56 15.76 -13.75
N PHE A 10 33.40 14.53 -14.25
CA PHE A 10 32.23 13.70 -13.96
C PHE A 10 32.13 13.32 -12.48
N LEU A 11 33.25 12.89 -11.88
CA LEU A 11 33.33 12.59 -10.46
C LEU A 11 32.99 13.83 -9.60
N PHE A 12 33.49 14.99 -9.99
CA PHE A 12 33.17 16.24 -9.30
C PHE A 12 31.67 16.58 -9.40
N GLY A 13 31.07 16.45 -10.58
CA GLY A 13 29.63 16.67 -10.77
C GLY A 13 28.76 15.72 -9.93
N LEU A 14 29.12 14.44 -9.84
CA LEU A 14 28.39 13.46 -9.03
C LEU A 14 28.47 13.79 -7.53
N VAL A 15 29.66 14.15 -7.05
CA VAL A 15 29.86 14.54 -5.65
C VAL A 15 29.07 15.80 -5.32
N VAL A 16 29.11 16.80 -6.18
CA VAL A 16 28.35 18.05 -5.99
C VAL A 16 26.84 17.78 -6.04
N GLY A 17 26.36 16.97 -6.97
CA GLY A 17 24.95 16.60 -7.07
C GLY A 17 24.45 15.85 -5.83
N LEU A 18 25.25 14.93 -5.29
CA LEU A 18 24.91 14.19 -4.07
C LEU A 18 24.86 15.13 -2.85
N ILE A 19 25.83 16.05 -2.72
CA ILE A 19 25.85 17.04 -1.63
C ILE A 19 24.61 17.95 -1.72
N VAL A 20 24.27 18.43 -2.92
CA VAL A 20 23.10 19.29 -3.12
C VAL A 20 21.79 18.54 -2.86
N GLY A 21 21.67 17.31 -3.36
CA GLY A 21 20.50 16.46 -3.12
C GLY A 21 20.30 16.14 -1.63
N LEU A 22 21.40 15.86 -0.92
CA LEU A 22 21.37 15.62 0.52
C LEU A 22 20.99 16.88 1.31
N LEU A 23 21.54 18.04 0.93
CA LEU A 23 21.18 19.31 1.55
C LEU A 23 19.71 19.66 1.31
N ILE A 24 19.18 19.40 0.11
CA ILE A 24 17.76 19.60 -0.19
C ILE A 24 16.90 18.66 0.67
N GLY A 25 17.22 17.37 0.69
CA GLY A 25 16.46 16.38 1.46
C GLY A 25 16.43 16.68 2.96
N TRP A 26 17.49 17.27 3.51
CA TRP A 26 17.59 17.52 4.95
C TRP A 26 17.16 18.92 5.39
N VAL A 27 17.32 19.94 4.53
CA VAL A 27 17.01 21.33 4.87
C VAL A 27 15.61 21.75 4.39
N ILE A 28 15.16 21.27 3.22
CA ILE A 28 13.83 21.60 2.70
C ILE A 28 12.75 20.73 3.34
N TRP A 29 13.10 19.49 3.72
CA TRP A 29 12.19 18.56 4.39
C TRP A 29 12.73 18.13 5.76
N PRO A 30 12.68 19.01 6.78
CA PRO A 30 13.11 18.63 8.12
C PRO A 30 12.24 17.47 8.64
N VAL A 31 12.88 16.37 9.03
CA VAL A 31 12.20 15.25 9.68
C VAL A 31 11.82 15.68 11.09
N HIS A 32 10.52 15.85 11.32
CA HIS A 32 9.99 16.12 12.65
C HIS A 32 9.70 14.78 13.33
N TYR A 33 10.52 14.42 14.32
CA TYR A 33 10.19 13.32 15.21
C TYR A 33 9.08 13.77 16.16
N THR A 34 7.87 13.25 15.94
CA THR A 34 6.76 13.39 16.89
C THR A 34 6.81 12.19 17.84
N ASN A 35 6.83 12.46 19.16
CA ASN A 35 6.76 11.40 20.15
C ASN A 35 5.37 10.73 20.06
N ALA A 36 5.36 9.39 20.04
CA ALA A 36 4.12 8.62 20.17
C ALA A 36 3.82 8.40 21.65
N TYR A 37 2.79 9.09 22.17
CA TYR A 37 2.30 8.89 23.53
C TYR A 37 1.16 7.86 23.54
N PRO A 38 0.89 7.21 24.69
CA PRO A 38 -0.26 6.33 24.84
C PRO A 38 -1.62 6.99 24.52
N ALA A 39 -1.69 8.31 24.58
CA ALA A 39 -2.87 9.08 24.17
C ALA A 39 -3.09 9.13 22.65
N ASP A 40 -2.06 8.84 21.85
CA ASP A 40 -2.09 8.81 20.38
C ASP A 40 -2.54 7.46 19.82
N LEU A 41 -2.74 6.45 20.69
CA LEU A 41 -3.23 5.13 20.32
C LEU A 41 -4.63 5.21 19.68
N ARG A 42 -5.03 4.15 18.95
CA ARG A 42 -6.43 4.02 18.48
C ARG A 42 -7.36 3.96 19.69
N HIS A 43 -8.60 4.41 19.53
CA HIS A 43 -9.57 4.48 20.64
C HIS A 43 -9.75 3.12 21.35
N SER A 44 -9.83 2.02 20.58
CA SER A 44 -9.88 0.66 21.11
C SER A 44 -8.69 0.28 21.99
N ASP A 45 -7.50 0.74 21.60
CA ASP A 45 -6.24 0.39 22.24
C ASP A 45 -6.02 1.26 23.49
N LYS A 46 -6.57 2.49 23.51
CA LYS A 46 -6.65 3.31 24.73
C LYS A 46 -7.42 2.59 25.82
N VAL A 47 -8.55 1.97 25.47
CA VAL A 47 -9.37 1.19 26.41
C VAL A 47 -8.58 0.03 27.02
N ASP A 48 -7.79 -0.67 26.21
CA ASP A 48 -6.94 -1.78 26.67
C ASP A 48 -5.75 -1.30 27.49
N TYR A 49 -5.17 -0.16 27.11
CA TYR A 49 -4.10 0.48 27.85
C TYR A 49 -4.55 0.95 29.24
N ILE A 50 -5.76 1.52 29.37
CA ILE A 50 -6.35 1.90 30.66
C ILE A 50 -6.50 0.68 31.58
N LEU A 51 -6.91 -0.48 31.04
CA LEU A 51 -6.92 -1.72 31.82
C LEU A 51 -5.50 -2.12 32.26
N LEU A 52 -4.53 -2.10 31.35
CA LEU A 52 -3.15 -2.51 31.63
C LEU A 52 -2.56 -1.69 32.78
N ILE A 53 -2.69 -0.36 32.73
CA ILE A 53 -2.17 0.51 33.80
C ILE A 53 -2.95 0.35 35.10
N SER A 54 -4.25 0.05 35.04
CA SER A 54 -5.08 -0.20 36.23
C SER A 54 -4.67 -1.49 36.95
N ARG A 55 -4.36 -2.55 36.20
CA ARG A 55 -3.84 -3.81 36.76
C ARG A 55 -2.44 -3.64 37.34
N GLU A 56 -1.58 -2.90 36.65
CA GLU A 56 -0.24 -2.60 37.15
C GLU A 56 -0.33 -1.78 38.45
N PHE A 57 -1.23 -0.80 38.51
CA PHE A 57 -1.50 -0.03 39.73
C PHE A 57 -2.04 -0.92 40.86
N GLN A 58 -2.98 -1.81 40.60
CA GLN A 58 -3.49 -2.74 41.61
C GLN A 58 -2.38 -3.65 42.18
N ARG A 59 -1.41 -4.04 41.35
CA ARG A 59 -0.29 -4.91 41.74
C ARG A 59 0.81 -4.16 42.49
N THR A 60 1.16 -2.95 42.05
CA THR A 60 2.33 -2.20 42.53
C THR A 60 1.98 -1.11 43.54
N GLY A 61 0.76 -0.59 43.49
CA GLY A 61 0.33 0.58 44.25
C GLY A 61 1.02 1.89 43.83
N ASP A 62 1.76 1.90 42.72
CA ASP A 62 2.55 3.06 42.30
C ASP A 62 1.65 4.12 41.64
N TRP A 63 1.13 5.01 42.50
CA TRP A 63 0.29 6.13 42.09
C TRP A 63 1.03 7.13 41.19
N GLU A 64 2.33 7.36 41.42
CA GLU A 64 3.09 8.34 40.65
C GLU A 64 3.32 7.87 39.21
N ALA A 65 3.60 6.58 39.02
CA ALA A 65 3.63 5.97 37.70
C ALA A 65 2.27 6.02 37.00
N LEU A 66 1.18 5.72 37.71
CA LEU A 66 -0.18 5.81 37.16
C LEU A 66 -0.52 7.25 36.75
N GLN A 67 -0.22 8.23 37.60
CA GLN A 67 -0.50 9.65 37.34
C GLN A 67 0.30 10.17 36.14
N ARG A 68 1.59 9.83 36.03
CA ARG A 68 2.40 10.20 34.85
C ARG A 68 1.78 9.68 33.56
N ARG A 69 1.33 8.43 33.55
CA ARG A 69 0.70 7.80 32.38
C ARG A 69 -0.70 8.35 32.08
N LEU A 70 -1.50 8.67 33.09
CA LEU A 70 -2.82 9.27 32.90
C LEU A 70 -2.73 10.74 32.48
N SER A 71 -1.67 11.44 32.88
CA SER A 71 -1.49 12.86 32.53
C SER A 71 -1.27 13.11 31.03
N THR A 72 -0.94 12.08 30.25
CA THR A 72 -0.86 12.18 28.80
C THR A 72 -2.23 12.19 28.12
N PHE A 73 -3.29 11.74 28.81
CA PHE A 73 -4.64 11.69 28.27
C PHE A 73 -5.41 12.99 28.55
N PRO A 74 -6.29 13.42 27.63
CA PRO A 74 -7.24 14.50 27.89
C PRO A 74 -8.16 14.14 29.07
N LYS A 75 -8.23 15.02 30.07
CA LYS A 75 -8.95 14.77 31.35
C LYS A 75 -10.44 14.51 31.18
N ASP A 76 -11.02 15.07 30.14
CA ASP A 76 -12.42 14.92 29.70
C ASP A 76 -12.71 13.54 29.10
N THR A 77 -11.71 12.88 28.50
CA THR A 77 -11.88 11.56 27.87
C THR A 77 -11.68 10.38 28.81
N LEU A 78 -11.00 10.59 29.94
CA LEU A 78 -10.71 9.53 30.91
C LEU A 78 -11.98 8.84 31.46
N PRO A 79 -13.04 9.56 31.91
CA PRO A 79 -14.25 8.92 32.41
C PRO A 79 -14.87 7.95 31.39
N ASP A 80 -14.94 8.37 30.13
CA ASP A 80 -15.54 7.57 29.05
C ASP A 80 -14.71 6.32 28.77
N LEU A 81 -13.38 6.43 28.76
CA LEU A 81 -12.48 5.29 28.59
C LEU A 81 -12.60 4.25 29.71
N PHE A 82 -12.75 4.69 30.97
CA PHE A 82 -12.95 3.76 32.09
C PHE A 82 -14.33 3.06 32.01
N VAL A 83 -15.38 3.78 31.61
CA VAL A 83 -16.71 3.20 31.39
C VAL A 83 -16.67 2.17 30.26
N GLU A 84 -16.00 2.50 29.16
CA GLU A 84 -15.86 1.62 28.01
C GLU A 84 -15.01 0.37 28.32
N ALA A 85 -13.91 0.53 29.06
CA ALA A 85 -13.10 -0.58 29.52
C ALA A 85 -13.91 -1.53 30.42
N ARG A 86 -14.69 -0.98 31.34
CA ARG A 86 -15.57 -1.77 32.20
C ARG A 86 -16.61 -2.55 31.41
N LYS A 87 -17.18 -1.94 30.36
CA LYS A 87 -18.14 -2.59 29.47
C LYS A 87 -17.48 -3.70 28.64
N LYS A 88 -16.28 -3.44 28.09
CA LYS A 88 -15.51 -4.41 27.29
C LYS A 88 -15.12 -5.64 28.11
N TYR A 89 -14.75 -5.44 29.37
CA TYR A 89 -14.26 -6.50 30.26
C TYR A 89 -15.27 -6.96 31.33
N ALA A 90 -16.57 -6.65 31.17
CA ALA A 90 -17.61 -6.92 32.17
C ALA A 90 -17.71 -8.39 32.63
N GLY A 91 -17.29 -9.35 31.79
CA GLY A 91 -17.26 -10.78 32.12
C GLY A 91 -16.06 -11.24 32.96
N GLN A 92 -15.13 -10.34 33.28
CA GLN A 92 -13.85 -10.66 33.92
C GLN A 92 -13.71 -9.87 35.21
N THR A 93 -14.11 -10.47 36.32
CA THR A 93 -14.22 -9.80 37.62
C THR A 93 -12.91 -9.18 38.09
N GLU A 94 -11.78 -9.84 37.84
CA GLU A 94 -10.44 -9.30 38.15
C GLU A 94 -10.17 -7.97 37.44
N TYR A 95 -10.60 -7.84 36.19
CA TYR A 95 -10.31 -6.67 35.35
C TYR A 95 -11.24 -5.51 35.69
N THR A 96 -12.51 -5.81 35.93
CA THR A 96 -13.47 -4.81 36.41
C THR A 96 -13.10 -4.30 37.81
N ASP A 97 -12.57 -5.16 38.69
CA ASP A 97 -12.15 -4.76 40.04
C ASP A 97 -10.90 -3.86 40.01
N ALA A 98 -9.94 -4.17 39.14
CA ALA A 98 -8.77 -3.32 38.90
C ALA A 98 -9.19 -1.92 38.40
N LEU A 99 -10.10 -1.86 37.43
CA LEU A 99 -10.64 -0.61 36.89
C LEU A 99 -11.41 0.19 37.94
N ASP A 100 -12.24 -0.49 38.75
CA ASP A 100 -13.07 0.15 39.77
C ASP A 100 -12.23 0.70 40.92
N THR A 101 -11.22 -0.04 41.36
CA THR A 101 -10.28 0.38 42.39
C THR A 101 -9.48 1.59 41.92
N THR A 102 -8.98 1.53 40.69
CA THR A 102 -8.23 2.64 40.07
C THR A 102 -9.09 3.89 39.92
N TRP A 103 -10.33 3.73 39.43
CA TRP A 103 -11.27 4.85 39.26
C TRP A 103 -11.63 5.52 40.58
N LYS A 104 -11.93 4.73 41.62
CA LYS A 104 -12.18 5.27 42.97
C LYS A 104 -10.98 6.05 43.49
N PHE A 105 -9.78 5.49 43.34
CA PHE A 105 -8.55 6.14 43.80
C PHE A 105 -8.27 7.47 43.09
N ILE A 106 -8.51 7.53 41.77
CA ILE A 106 -8.40 8.78 41.00
C ILE A 106 -9.37 9.85 41.52
N GLN A 107 -10.61 9.46 41.87
CA GLN A 107 -11.63 10.38 42.38
C GLN A 107 -11.30 10.89 43.79
N GLU A 108 -10.65 10.06 44.62
CA GLU A 108 -10.25 10.41 45.99
C GLU A 108 -8.97 11.26 46.04
N HIS A 109 -8.01 11.02 45.13
CA HIS A 109 -6.69 11.66 45.11
C HIS A 109 -6.49 12.68 43.97
N GLY A 110 -7.57 13.03 43.26
CA GLY A 110 -7.62 13.70 41.95
C GLY A 110 -7.16 15.16 41.85
N ASN A 111 -6.04 15.54 42.46
CA ASN A 111 -5.26 16.69 42.00
C ASN A 111 -4.13 16.21 41.07
N LEU A 112 -4.44 15.98 39.78
CA LEU A 112 -3.45 15.71 38.72
C LEU A 112 -2.57 16.94 38.38
N SER A 113 -2.17 17.71 39.39
CA SER A 113 -1.29 18.86 39.26
C SER A 113 -0.08 18.67 40.16
N THR A 114 1.05 18.27 39.59
CA THR A 114 2.28 19.07 39.52
C THR A 114 3.53 18.22 39.29
N LYS A 115 4.41 18.81 38.48
CA LYS A 115 5.86 18.62 38.38
C LYS A 115 6.39 17.49 37.47
N THR A 116 6.78 17.95 36.28
CA THR A 116 7.92 17.51 35.49
C THR A 116 9.03 16.89 36.34
N GLU A 117 9.26 15.59 36.16
CA GLU A 117 10.57 14.99 36.36
C GLU A 117 11.04 14.28 35.09
N THR A 118 11.99 14.96 34.48
CA THR A 118 13.04 14.46 33.60
C THR A 118 13.84 13.37 34.35
N GLY A 119 13.94 12.16 33.80
CA GLY A 119 14.81 11.09 34.30
C GLY A 119 14.79 9.84 33.42
N PRO A 120 15.91 9.12 33.27
CA PRO A 120 16.50 8.80 31.97
C PRO A 120 16.06 7.45 31.39
N GLN A 121 15.74 7.41 30.10
CA GLN A 121 15.89 6.20 29.31
C GLN A 121 16.91 6.42 28.21
N THR A 122 17.95 5.60 28.30
CA THR A 122 19.16 5.55 27.48
C THR A 122 18.80 5.24 26.04
N GLN A 123 19.06 6.17 25.13
CA GLN A 123 19.09 5.94 23.69
C GLN A 123 20.52 6.18 23.19
N PRO A 124 21.08 5.33 22.30
CA PRO A 124 22.40 5.56 21.73
C PRO A 124 22.42 6.90 20.98
N SER A 125 23.19 7.85 21.50
CA SER A 125 23.33 9.18 20.90
C SER A 125 24.26 9.11 19.69
N ALA A 126 23.74 9.42 18.50
CA ALA A 126 24.55 9.96 17.41
C ALA A 126 24.88 11.44 17.72
N PRO A 127 26.00 12.00 17.23
CA PRO A 127 26.56 13.24 17.76
C PRO A 127 25.69 14.47 17.51
N GLY A 128 25.38 15.15 18.63
CA GLY A 128 24.80 16.48 18.82
C GLY A 128 24.45 17.35 17.61
N GLN A 129 23.18 17.75 17.55
CA GLN A 129 22.79 19.06 17.05
C GLN A 129 22.43 19.99 18.22
N PRO A 130 22.90 21.25 18.22
CA PRO A 130 22.55 22.23 19.25
C PRO A 130 21.07 22.61 19.14
N GLU A 131 20.39 22.69 20.28
CA GLU A 131 19.01 23.11 20.36
C GLU A 131 18.82 24.54 19.84
N THR A 132 18.14 24.69 18.70
CA THR A 132 17.66 26.00 18.24
C THR A 132 16.30 26.29 18.82
N LYS A 133 16.30 27.13 19.86
CA LYS A 133 15.16 27.88 20.38
C LYS A 133 14.28 28.44 19.26
N LYS A 134 12.95 28.31 19.41
CA LYS A 134 11.94 28.95 18.54
C LYS A 134 12.33 30.39 18.20
N GLN A 135 12.69 30.63 16.95
CA GLN A 135 12.68 31.96 16.35
C GLN A 135 11.82 31.92 15.10
N GLY A 136 10.77 32.75 15.11
CA GLY A 136 9.98 33.00 13.93
C GLY A 136 10.82 33.70 12.86
N GLY A 137 10.65 33.22 11.63
CA GLY A 137 10.62 34.10 10.47
C GLY A 137 11.95 34.41 9.80
N HIS A 138 12.57 33.45 9.10
CA HIS A 138 13.54 33.78 8.04
C HIS A 138 13.31 32.97 6.75
N LYS A 139 12.08 32.98 6.21
CA LYS A 139 11.77 32.44 4.87
C LYS A 139 12.60 33.09 3.75
N TRP A 140 13.09 34.33 3.97
CA TRP A 140 13.94 35.07 3.03
C TRP A 140 15.31 34.45 2.76
N LEU A 141 15.85 33.63 3.68
CA LEU A 141 17.15 32.96 3.47
C LEU A 141 17.05 31.88 2.39
N TYR A 142 15.89 31.23 2.27
CA TYR A 142 15.63 30.27 1.18
C TYR A 142 15.53 30.98 -0.18
N ILE A 143 14.92 32.17 -0.22
CA ILE A 143 14.81 32.99 -1.44
C ILE A 143 16.19 33.51 -1.86
N LEU A 144 17.01 33.94 -0.89
CA LEU A 144 18.38 34.36 -1.14
C LEU A 144 19.25 33.20 -1.65
N GLY A 145 19.08 31.99 -1.08
CA GLY A 145 19.73 30.77 -1.55
C GLY A 145 19.34 30.40 -2.99
N LEU A 146 18.05 30.49 -3.33
CA LEU A 146 17.55 30.26 -4.69
C LEU A 146 18.12 31.28 -5.70
N LEU A 147 18.17 32.56 -5.34
CA LEU A 147 18.74 33.60 -6.19
C LEU A 147 20.24 33.40 -6.44
N LEU A 148 20.97 32.96 -5.42
CA LEU A 148 22.40 32.68 -5.53
C LEU A 148 22.66 31.45 -6.42
N ALA A 149 21.81 30.42 -6.31
CA ALA A 149 21.85 29.27 -7.21
C ALA A 149 21.56 29.66 -8.67
N LEU A 150 20.56 30.50 -8.91
CA LEU A 150 20.25 31.03 -10.24
C LEU A 150 21.39 31.90 -10.81
N ALA A 151 22.06 32.69 -9.96
CA ALA A 151 23.22 33.48 -10.37
C ALA A 151 24.41 32.61 -10.79
N VAL A 152 24.66 31.51 -10.08
CA VAL A 152 25.70 30.54 -10.44
C VAL A 152 25.37 29.82 -11.75
N ILE A 153 24.12 29.40 -11.94
CA ILE A 153 23.65 28.80 -13.20
C ILE A 153 23.78 29.80 -14.35
N GLY A 154 23.36 31.04 -14.15
CA GLY A 154 23.51 32.12 -15.14
C GLY A 154 24.97 32.39 -15.50
N LEU A 155 25.88 32.38 -14.53
CA LEU A 155 27.31 32.56 -14.77
C LEU A 155 27.92 31.38 -15.54
N ALA A 156 27.48 30.16 -15.24
CA ALA A 156 27.88 28.96 -15.98
C ALA A 156 27.40 29.00 -17.44
N LEU A 157 26.14 29.40 -17.68
CA LEU A 157 25.60 29.61 -19.02
C LEU A 157 26.31 30.74 -19.76
N TYR A 158 26.68 31.82 -19.06
CA TYR A 158 27.44 32.93 -19.65
C TYR A 158 28.85 32.51 -20.08
N ARG A 159 29.54 31.69 -19.27
CA ARG A 159 30.83 31.11 -19.64
C ARG A 159 30.71 30.14 -20.80
N LEU A 160 29.64 29.35 -20.86
CA LEU A 160 29.33 28.49 -22.01
C LEU A 160 29.11 29.31 -23.29
N TYR A 161 28.35 30.41 -23.19
CA TYR A 161 28.11 31.33 -24.30
C TYR A 161 29.40 31.97 -24.82
N GLN A 162 30.27 32.45 -23.92
CA GLN A 162 31.57 33.01 -24.33
C GLN A 162 32.44 31.96 -25.05
N TRP A 163 32.42 30.72 -24.59
CA TRP A 163 33.17 29.64 -25.23
C TRP A 163 32.63 29.33 -26.64
N MET A 164 31.31 29.25 -26.82
CA MET A 164 30.70 29.06 -28.14
C MET A 164 30.96 30.23 -29.09
N ASN A 165 31.12 31.45 -28.57
CA ASN A 165 31.31 32.64 -29.40
C ASN A 165 32.79 32.91 -29.78
N MET A 166 33.75 32.18 -29.20
CA MET A 166 35.18 32.31 -29.51
C MET A 166 35.64 31.49 -30.73
N GLU A 167 34.78 30.67 -31.34
CA GLU A 167 35.09 29.90 -32.55
C GLU A 167 34.90 30.69 -33.88
N LYS A 168 34.58 31.99 -33.84
CA LYS A 168 34.32 32.79 -35.07
C LYS A 168 35.46 33.68 -35.56
N ASP A 169 36.57 33.82 -34.84
CA ASP A 169 37.65 34.75 -35.20
C ASP A 169 38.82 34.11 -35.96
N SER A 170 38.57 33.05 -36.75
CA SER A 170 39.62 32.42 -37.56
C SER A 170 39.12 31.96 -38.92
N TYR A 171 38.83 32.92 -39.81
CA TYR A 171 38.98 32.75 -41.26
C TYR A 171 39.63 34.02 -41.85
N PRO A 172 40.84 33.92 -42.46
CA PRO A 172 41.51 35.06 -43.07
C PRO A 172 40.83 35.53 -44.36
N GLN A 173 40.76 36.84 -44.54
CA GLN A 173 40.20 37.56 -45.69
C GLN A 173 40.96 37.26 -47.00
N PRO A 174 40.29 37.04 -48.15
CA PRO A 174 40.95 37.09 -49.45
C PRO A 174 41.22 38.55 -49.86
N MET A 175 42.50 38.84 -50.14
CA MET A 175 42.97 40.15 -50.59
C MET A 175 42.62 40.40 -52.07
N SER A 176 42.43 41.67 -52.38
CA SER A 176 41.68 42.28 -53.49
C SER A 176 42.22 42.12 -54.92
N ARG A 177 41.33 42.23 -55.90
CA ARG A 177 41.66 42.66 -57.27
C ARG A 177 40.70 43.77 -57.69
N ASN A 178 41.25 44.99 -57.80
CA ASN A 178 40.52 46.23 -58.10
C ASN A 178 40.05 46.28 -59.56
N LEU A 179 38.89 46.88 -59.80
CA LEU A 179 38.58 47.68 -61.00
C LEU A 179 37.49 48.69 -60.64
N GLU A 180 37.82 49.97 -60.79
CA GLU A 180 36.92 51.11 -60.74
C GLU A 180 35.67 50.97 -61.66
N THR A 181 34.54 51.41 -61.11
CA THR A 181 33.41 52.17 -61.68
C THR A 181 33.15 52.15 -63.20
N GLU A 182 32.00 51.63 -63.65
CA GLU A 182 31.24 52.24 -64.77
C GLU A 182 29.73 51.89 -64.72
N SER A 183 28.92 52.89 -65.07
CA SER A 183 27.46 53.06 -64.93
C SER A 183 26.60 52.29 -65.95
N TYR A 184 25.38 51.82 -65.59
CA TYR A 184 24.22 51.70 -66.50
C TYR A 184 22.86 51.76 -65.73
N PRO A 185 21.75 52.22 -66.35
CA PRO A 185 20.48 52.66 -65.74
C PRO A 185 19.40 51.53 -65.67
N PRO A 186 18.22 51.75 -65.04
CA PRO A 186 17.35 50.68 -64.55
C PRO A 186 16.46 50.05 -65.65
N PRO A 187 16.19 48.74 -65.60
CA PRO A 187 15.26 48.10 -66.53
C PRO A 187 13.78 48.28 -66.13
N GLU A 188 12.95 48.54 -67.15
CA GLU A 188 11.48 48.69 -67.16
C GLU A 188 10.72 47.37 -66.90
N PRO A 189 9.42 47.44 -66.49
CA PRO A 189 8.67 46.30 -65.99
C PRO A 189 8.06 45.40 -67.09
N ALA A 190 8.10 44.09 -66.87
CA ALA A 190 7.40 43.10 -67.69
C ALA A 190 5.92 42.90 -67.24
N PRO A 191 5.02 42.48 -68.15
CA PRO A 191 3.57 42.70 -68.03
C PRO A 191 2.82 41.64 -67.21
N TRP A 192 1.71 42.08 -66.61
CA TRP A 192 0.75 41.28 -65.86
C TRP A 192 -0.03 40.30 -66.74
N HIS A 193 -0.11 39.04 -66.31
CA HIS A 193 -1.25 38.18 -66.59
C HIS A 193 -1.89 37.76 -65.26
N SER A 194 -3.19 38.01 -65.16
CA SER A 194 -4.11 37.56 -64.11
C SER A 194 -5.19 36.66 -64.75
N PRO A 195 -6.15 36.10 -64.01
CA PRO A 195 -6.06 34.95 -63.09
C PRO A 195 -7.02 33.82 -63.54
N VAL A 196 -6.75 32.54 -63.24
CA VAL A 196 -7.77 31.47 -63.31
C VAL A 196 -7.60 30.45 -62.16
N SER A 197 -8.77 30.07 -61.65
CA SER A 197 -9.24 29.19 -60.57
C SER A 197 -8.71 27.75 -60.47
N SER A 198 -8.57 27.28 -59.22
CA SER A 198 -8.93 25.96 -58.60
C SER A 198 -8.62 24.62 -59.31
N PRO A 199 -8.71 23.44 -58.65
CA PRO A 199 -8.49 23.03 -57.25
C PRO A 199 -7.53 21.81 -57.12
N VAL A 200 -7.33 21.35 -55.87
CA VAL A 200 -6.86 20.03 -55.37
C VAL A 200 -6.67 18.92 -56.42
N GLU A 201 -5.46 18.35 -56.48
CA GLU A 201 -5.20 16.97 -56.92
C GLU A 201 -4.26 16.29 -55.91
N GLU A 202 -4.83 15.35 -55.16
CA GLU A 202 -4.13 14.23 -54.53
C GLU A 202 -4.00 13.11 -55.59
N GLU A 203 -2.78 12.67 -55.90
CA GLU A 203 -2.49 11.36 -56.48
C GLU A 203 -1.90 10.49 -55.36
N ALA A 204 -2.63 9.50 -54.84
CA ALA A 204 -2.80 8.14 -55.35
C ALA A 204 -1.63 7.20 -54.96
N LEU A 205 -1.87 6.37 -53.94
CA LEU A 205 -1.23 5.06 -53.80
C LEU A 205 -2.23 4.06 -53.19
N VAL A 206 -2.64 3.15 -54.07
CA VAL A 206 -3.47 1.93 -53.95
C VAL A 206 -2.94 1.04 -52.81
N VAL A 207 -3.70 0.73 -51.75
CA VAL A 207 -4.75 -0.32 -51.54
C VAL A 207 -4.34 -1.73 -51.96
N GLU A 208 -3.92 -2.54 -50.98
CA GLU A 208 -4.27 -3.97 -50.92
C GLU A 208 -4.77 -4.26 -49.48
N GLU A 209 -6.10 -4.38 -49.38
CA GLU A 209 -6.82 -4.98 -48.26
C GLU A 209 -6.92 -6.48 -48.55
N GLU A 210 -6.53 -7.32 -47.59
CA GLU A 210 -6.95 -8.73 -47.56
C GLU A 210 -7.98 -8.87 -46.42
N GLU A 211 -9.24 -8.98 -46.83
CA GLU A 211 -10.34 -9.53 -46.05
C GLU A 211 -10.24 -11.07 -46.12
N GLU A 212 -10.32 -11.74 -44.97
CA GLU A 212 -10.73 -13.15 -44.91
C GLU A 212 -11.91 -13.26 -43.95
N GLU A 213 -13.11 -13.42 -44.52
CA GLU A 213 -14.32 -13.90 -43.85
C GLU A 213 -14.81 -15.16 -44.58
N ASP A 214 -15.24 -16.13 -43.76
CA ASP A 214 -16.14 -17.26 -44.03
C ASP A 214 -15.70 -18.45 -44.90
N GLU A 215 -15.61 -19.64 -44.27
CA GLU A 215 -16.19 -20.89 -44.81
C GLU A 215 -16.33 -21.98 -43.72
N GLU A 216 -17.57 -22.29 -43.33
CA GLU A 216 -17.94 -23.51 -42.60
C GLU A 216 -17.83 -24.76 -43.50
N PRO A 217 -17.44 -25.94 -43.00
CA PRO A 217 -17.68 -27.18 -43.72
C PRO A 217 -19.04 -27.81 -43.34
N PRO A 218 -19.80 -28.32 -44.34
CA PRO A 218 -21.03 -29.09 -44.10
C PRO A 218 -20.68 -30.55 -43.79
N PHE A 219 -21.47 -31.28 -43.00
CA PHE A 219 -21.67 -32.72 -43.23
C PHE A 219 -22.95 -33.25 -42.56
N GLU A 220 -23.45 -34.33 -43.15
CA GLU A 220 -24.85 -34.72 -43.33
C GLU A 220 -25.60 -35.27 -42.12
N VAL A 221 -26.92 -35.13 -42.22
CA VAL A 221 -27.97 -35.80 -41.45
C VAL A 221 -28.17 -37.21 -41.99
N GLU A 222 -28.16 -38.22 -41.10
CA GLU A 222 -28.88 -39.47 -41.36
C GLU A 222 -29.82 -39.75 -40.17
N GLU A 223 -31.13 -39.56 -40.41
CA GLU A 223 -32.20 -39.94 -39.50
C GLU A 223 -32.46 -41.46 -39.55
N ARG A 224 -32.67 -42.08 -38.38
CA ARG A 224 -33.80 -42.99 -38.17
C ARG A 224 -34.12 -43.13 -36.68
N GLY A 225 -35.36 -42.82 -36.31
CA GLY A 225 -35.92 -42.81 -34.95
C GLY A 225 -36.01 -44.20 -34.29
N GLU A 226 -36.60 -44.39 -33.11
CA GLU A 226 -37.62 -43.72 -32.27
C GLU A 226 -37.68 -44.61 -30.96
N PRO A 227 -38.50 -44.38 -29.91
CA PRO A 227 -38.47 -43.25 -28.99
C PRO A 227 -38.71 -43.64 -27.49
N VAL A 228 -38.72 -42.62 -26.61
CA VAL A 228 -39.50 -42.49 -25.35
C VAL A 228 -39.20 -43.44 -24.16
N SER A 229 -38.87 -42.87 -22.99
CA SER A 229 -39.76 -42.89 -21.80
C SER A 229 -39.20 -42.10 -20.60
N VAL A 230 -40.13 -41.55 -19.83
CA VAL A 230 -40.02 -40.51 -18.81
C VAL A 230 -40.11 -41.12 -17.41
N ALA A 231 -39.13 -40.81 -16.52
CA ALA A 231 -39.17 -40.77 -15.03
C ALA A 231 -39.68 -42.04 -14.27
N PRO A 232 -39.58 -42.18 -12.92
CA PRO A 232 -39.17 -41.23 -11.89
C PRO A 232 -38.25 -41.76 -10.74
N GLU A 233 -37.78 -40.79 -9.94
CA GLU A 233 -37.57 -40.80 -8.47
C GLU A 233 -37.85 -42.10 -7.69
N HIS A 234 -36.91 -42.55 -6.83
CA HIS A 234 -37.16 -43.18 -5.51
C HIS A 234 -35.85 -43.34 -4.68
N ARG A 235 -35.95 -42.98 -3.40
CA ARG A 235 -35.06 -43.32 -2.24
C ARG A 235 -35.95 -44.12 -1.26
N PRO A 236 -35.48 -44.92 -0.27
CA PRO A 236 -34.27 -45.74 -0.07
C PRO A 236 -34.66 -47.23 0.23
N GLU A 237 -33.77 -47.97 0.92
CA GLU A 237 -33.88 -49.34 1.51
C GLU A 237 -33.30 -50.45 0.60
N THR A 238 -32.38 -51.33 1.01
CA THR A 238 -32.14 -52.02 2.29
C THR A 238 -30.66 -52.46 2.37
N ILE A 239 -30.14 -52.64 3.59
CA ILE A 239 -28.82 -53.26 3.86
C ILE A 239 -29.00 -54.78 3.93
N PRO A 240 -28.23 -55.59 3.17
CA PRO A 240 -28.01 -56.99 3.49
C PRO A 240 -26.67 -57.15 4.24
N THR A 241 -26.78 -57.52 5.50
CA THR A 241 -25.72 -58.16 6.29
C THR A 241 -25.40 -59.53 5.71
N ASP A 242 -24.14 -59.74 5.30
CA ASP A 242 -23.33 -60.93 5.62
C ASP A 242 -22.14 -61.03 4.65
N GLY A 243 -20.93 -60.90 5.19
CA GLY A 243 -19.71 -61.07 4.40
C GLY A 243 -18.52 -60.47 5.11
N LYS A 244 -17.68 -61.34 5.66
CA LYS A 244 -16.36 -61.07 6.24
C LYS A 244 -15.62 -59.93 5.48
N PRO A 245 -15.14 -58.88 6.17
CA PRO A 245 -14.49 -57.77 5.48
C PRO A 245 -13.25 -58.29 4.73
N PRO A 246 -13.09 -57.95 3.43
CA PRO A 246 -11.84 -58.19 2.74
C PRO A 246 -10.73 -57.41 3.47
N ALA A 247 -9.56 -58.02 3.60
CA ALA A 247 -8.40 -57.39 4.21
C ALA A 247 -8.15 -56.05 3.52
N VAL A 248 -8.42 -54.96 4.24
CA VAL A 248 -8.12 -53.60 3.80
C VAL A 248 -6.61 -53.54 3.66
N ASP A 249 -6.16 -53.23 2.45
CA ASP A 249 -4.77 -52.92 2.16
C ASP A 249 -4.39 -51.67 2.95
N THR A 250 -3.72 -51.87 4.09
CA THR A 250 -3.39 -50.81 5.06
C THR A 250 -2.23 -49.92 4.59
N SER A 251 -1.93 -49.86 3.29
CA SER A 251 -0.86 -49.00 2.76
C SER A 251 -1.34 -47.71 2.09
N PHE A 252 -2.65 -47.41 2.07
CA PHE A 252 -3.10 -46.06 1.70
C PHE A 252 -3.14 -45.17 2.95
N GLN A 253 -1.99 -44.60 3.28
CA GLN A 253 -1.91 -43.49 4.22
C GLN A 253 -2.47 -42.26 3.49
N PRO A 254 -3.57 -41.63 3.97
CA PRO A 254 -4.04 -40.37 3.43
C PRO A 254 -2.87 -39.38 3.40
N PRO A 255 -2.75 -38.49 2.38
CA PRO A 255 -1.69 -37.50 2.35
C PRO A 255 -1.67 -36.78 3.69
N GLU A 256 -0.54 -36.89 4.38
CA GLU A 256 -0.36 -36.40 5.75
C GLU A 256 -0.80 -34.94 5.77
N ALA A 257 -1.91 -34.66 6.46
CA ALA A 257 -2.40 -33.29 6.59
C ALA A 257 -1.24 -32.46 7.15
N PRO A 258 -0.92 -31.29 6.57
CA PRO A 258 0.18 -30.49 7.06
C PRO A 258 -0.03 -30.26 8.55
N SER A 259 0.98 -30.57 9.35
CA SER A 259 1.00 -30.25 10.77
C SER A 259 1.08 -28.73 10.90
N LEU A 260 -0.11 -28.12 10.96
CA LEU A 260 -0.30 -26.68 11.12
C LEU A 260 -0.29 -26.37 12.61
N ARG A 261 0.67 -25.56 13.05
CA ARG A 261 0.67 -25.00 14.40
C ARG A 261 0.16 -23.58 14.33
N LEU A 262 -0.91 -23.26 15.06
CA LEU A 262 -1.37 -21.88 15.17
C LEU A 262 -0.25 -21.03 15.80
N VAL A 263 0.08 -19.93 15.14
CA VAL A 263 1.03 -18.93 15.62
C VAL A 263 0.27 -17.79 16.26
N GLU A 264 -0.63 -17.17 15.50
CA GLU A 264 -1.35 -15.97 15.95
C GLU A 264 -2.70 -15.83 15.23
N THR A 265 -3.59 -15.02 15.78
CA THR A 265 -4.88 -14.66 15.17
C THR A 265 -5.05 -13.15 15.17
N PHE A 266 -5.33 -12.57 13.99
CA PHE A 266 -5.55 -11.15 13.79
C PHE A 266 -6.99 -10.85 13.40
N TYR A 267 -7.45 -9.64 13.70
CA TYR A 267 -8.83 -9.20 13.47
C TYR A 267 -8.89 -7.85 12.76
N PRO A 268 -8.46 -7.74 11.48
CA PRO A 268 -8.60 -6.49 10.77
C PRO A 268 -10.07 -6.17 10.54
N VAL A 269 -10.40 -4.91 10.79
CA VAL A 269 -11.73 -4.34 10.55
C VAL A 269 -11.57 -3.09 9.71
N PHE A 270 -12.17 -3.11 8.53
CA PHE A 270 -12.43 -1.93 7.73
C PHE A 270 -13.82 -1.39 8.07
N MET A 271 -13.92 -0.08 8.25
CA MET A 271 -15.18 0.66 8.31
C MET A 271 -15.07 1.88 7.42
N LEU A 272 -16.11 2.13 6.63
CA LEU A 272 -16.19 3.28 5.75
C LEU A 272 -16.39 4.55 6.59
N GLU A 273 -15.50 5.51 6.42
CA GLU A 273 -15.55 6.81 7.09
C GLU A 273 -15.76 7.95 6.09
N ALA A 274 -16.41 9.03 6.52
CA ALA A 274 -16.79 10.12 5.62
C ALA A 274 -15.58 10.92 5.06
N GLN A 275 -14.41 10.83 5.71
CA GLN A 275 -13.21 11.62 5.37
C GLN A 275 -11.93 10.76 5.39
N GLN A 276 -11.92 9.65 4.65
CA GLN A 276 -10.69 8.88 4.46
C GLN A 276 -9.78 9.56 3.42
N GLU A 277 -8.64 10.08 3.88
CA GLU A 277 -7.64 10.74 3.02
C GLU A 277 -6.63 9.77 2.38
N GLN A 278 -6.60 8.52 2.87
CA GLN A 278 -5.67 7.48 2.43
C GLN A 278 -6.40 6.15 2.26
N ALA A 279 -5.88 5.32 1.36
CA ALA A 279 -6.39 3.98 1.14
C ALA A 279 -6.24 3.17 2.42
N PHE A 280 -7.22 2.33 2.71
CA PHE A 280 -7.12 1.47 3.89
C PHE A 280 -5.97 0.47 3.70
N ASP A 281 -5.06 0.42 4.67
CA ASP A 281 -3.98 -0.56 4.71
C ASP A 281 -3.66 -0.89 6.17
N VAL A 282 -3.75 -2.18 6.50
CA VAL A 282 -3.40 -2.72 7.81
C VAL A 282 -2.49 -3.90 7.62
N ALA A 283 -1.31 -3.81 8.23
CA ALA A 283 -0.30 -4.86 8.28
C ALA A 283 -0.11 -5.33 9.72
N TYR A 284 0.08 -6.64 9.88
CA TYR A 284 0.44 -7.30 11.12
C TYR A 284 1.73 -8.08 10.93
N THR A 285 2.67 -7.87 11.83
CA THR A 285 3.90 -8.66 11.88
C THR A 285 3.66 -9.96 12.63
N ILE A 286 4.12 -11.07 12.06
CA ILE A 286 3.93 -12.42 12.61
C ILE A 286 5.19 -12.80 13.38
N TYR A 287 5.05 -12.96 14.70
CA TYR A 287 6.13 -13.40 15.58
C TYR A 287 5.85 -14.78 16.17
N GLU A 288 6.91 -15.54 16.39
CA GLU A 288 6.87 -16.77 17.18
C GLU A 288 7.81 -16.68 18.36
N THR A 289 7.29 -16.94 19.56
CA THR A 289 8.11 -17.10 20.75
C THR A 289 8.80 -18.46 20.75
N LEU A 290 10.13 -18.47 20.74
CA LEU A 290 10.97 -19.65 20.81
C LEU A 290 11.09 -20.18 22.26
N PRO A 291 11.52 -21.44 22.48
CA PRO A 291 11.63 -22.02 23.82
C PRO A 291 12.57 -21.27 24.78
N ASP A 292 13.50 -20.48 24.25
CA ASP A 292 14.42 -19.63 25.02
C ASP A 292 13.82 -18.26 25.39
N GLY A 293 12.58 -17.99 24.98
CA GLY A 293 11.85 -16.75 25.20
C GLY A 293 12.14 -15.64 24.19
N SER A 294 12.99 -15.89 23.18
CA SER A 294 13.20 -14.93 22.09
C SER A 294 12.06 -14.94 21.08
N GLU A 295 11.84 -13.83 20.38
CA GLU A 295 10.82 -13.71 19.32
C GLU A 295 11.48 -13.84 17.94
N GLU A 296 11.04 -14.82 17.15
CA GLU A 296 11.40 -15.00 15.76
C GLU A 296 10.36 -14.29 14.87
N ASN A 297 10.80 -13.34 14.05
CA ASN A 297 9.97 -12.74 13.01
C ASN A 297 9.83 -13.71 11.83
N LEU A 298 8.61 -14.18 11.58
CA LEU A 298 8.30 -15.15 10.52
C LEU A 298 7.85 -14.48 9.21
N GLY A 299 7.25 -13.30 9.27
CA GLY A 299 6.70 -12.60 8.12
C GLY A 299 5.66 -11.56 8.50
N GLU A 300 4.81 -11.20 7.55
CA GLU A 300 3.75 -10.21 7.73
C GLU A 300 2.47 -10.64 7.01
N CYS A 301 1.31 -10.20 7.48
CA CYS A 301 0.06 -10.37 6.76
C CYS A 301 -0.85 -9.17 6.96
N GLY A 302 -1.84 -9.00 6.10
CA GLY A 302 -2.67 -7.81 6.19
C GLY A 302 -3.94 -7.83 5.36
N LEU A 303 -4.66 -6.72 5.50
CA LEU A 303 -5.85 -6.38 4.74
C LEU A 303 -5.67 -4.96 4.19
N SER A 304 -5.78 -4.80 2.88
CA SER A 304 -5.61 -3.52 2.20
C SER A 304 -6.68 -3.27 1.15
N GLU A 305 -6.83 -2.02 0.73
CA GLU A 305 -7.65 -1.59 -0.39
C GLU A 305 -6.88 -1.80 -1.71
N ALA A 306 -7.42 -2.66 -2.59
CA ALA A 306 -6.84 -2.91 -3.91
C ALA A 306 -7.49 -2.07 -5.01
N GLU A 307 -8.78 -1.78 -4.88
CA GLU A 307 -9.52 -0.93 -5.82
C GLU A 307 -10.64 -0.18 -5.13
N SER A 308 -10.71 1.11 -5.47
CA SER A 308 -11.77 2.00 -5.03
C SER A 308 -12.76 2.32 -6.15
N TYR A 309 -14.01 2.54 -5.74
CA TYR A 309 -15.07 2.97 -6.62
C TYR A 309 -14.70 4.29 -7.32
N GLN A 310 -14.67 4.26 -8.66
CA GLN A 310 -14.27 5.40 -9.49
C GLN A 310 -12.91 6.02 -9.11
N GLY A 311 -12.02 5.23 -8.51
CA GLY A 311 -10.71 5.71 -8.03
C GLY A 311 -10.77 6.67 -6.84
N GLN A 312 -11.93 6.84 -6.20
CA GLN A 312 -12.07 7.67 -5.00
C GLN A 312 -11.61 6.89 -3.77
N VAL A 313 -10.41 7.21 -3.30
CA VAL A 313 -9.79 6.62 -2.11
C VAL A 313 -10.76 6.56 -0.94
N GLY A 314 -10.70 5.46 -0.18
CA GLY A 314 -11.59 5.23 0.96
C GLY A 314 -12.98 4.74 0.55
N ARG A 315 -13.21 4.36 -0.72
CA ARG A 315 -14.44 3.72 -1.18
C ARG A 315 -14.15 2.34 -1.79
N PRO A 316 -13.56 1.42 -1.03
CA PRO A 316 -13.11 0.15 -1.56
C PRO A 316 -14.27 -0.66 -2.17
N THR A 317 -14.01 -1.19 -3.35
CA THR A 317 -14.83 -2.22 -4.02
C THR A 317 -14.11 -3.56 -4.10
N VAL A 318 -12.78 -3.55 -3.95
CA VAL A 318 -11.93 -4.74 -3.88
C VAL A 318 -10.98 -4.59 -2.71
N MET A 319 -11.01 -5.56 -1.80
CA MET A 319 -10.11 -5.66 -0.65
C MET A 319 -9.13 -6.80 -0.89
N GLU A 320 -7.86 -6.61 -0.55
CA GLU A 320 -6.79 -7.58 -0.67
C GLU A 320 -6.41 -8.14 0.69
N VAL A 321 -6.43 -9.47 0.81
CA VAL A 321 -5.78 -10.21 1.89
C VAL A 321 -4.45 -10.70 1.37
N TRP A 322 -3.37 -10.38 2.07
CA TRP A 322 -2.02 -10.74 1.66
C TRP A 322 -1.24 -11.41 2.79
N LEU A 323 -0.27 -12.25 2.41
CA LEU A 323 0.63 -12.96 3.32
C LEU A 323 2.05 -12.93 2.74
N PHE A 324 2.97 -12.32 3.48
CA PHE A 324 4.41 -12.32 3.26
C PHE A 324 5.10 -13.30 4.23
N ASP A 325 6.02 -14.09 3.71
CA ASP A 325 6.79 -15.07 4.47
C ASP A 325 8.28 -14.80 4.26
N LYS A 326 8.98 -14.50 5.34
CA LYS A 326 10.40 -14.12 5.33
C LYS A 326 11.30 -15.20 4.74
N HIS A 327 10.87 -16.46 4.78
CA HIS A 327 11.62 -17.61 4.29
C HIS A 327 11.13 -18.11 2.92
N ASP A 328 10.17 -17.41 2.29
CA ASP A 328 9.64 -17.76 0.98
C ASP A 328 9.98 -16.70 -0.08
N PRO A 329 10.85 -17.00 -1.06
CA PRO A 329 11.26 -16.06 -2.09
C PRO A 329 10.14 -15.73 -3.10
N VAL A 330 9.04 -16.48 -3.11
CA VAL A 330 7.89 -16.22 -4.00
C VAL A 330 6.72 -15.55 -3.27
N SER A 331 6.91 -15.11 -2.02
CA SER A 331 5.96 -14.27 -1.30
C SER A 331 6.11 -12.78 -1.69
N PRO A 332 5.08 -11.92 -1.51
CA PRO A 332 3.78 -12.20 -0.91
C PRO A 332 2.83 -12.99 -1.81
N VAL A 333 1.95 -13.78 -1.19
CA VAL A 333 0.77 -14.37 -1.84
C VAL A 333 -0.47 -13.57 -1.46
N GLN A 334 -1.41 -13.44 -2.39
CA GLN A 334 -2.55 -12.53 -2.25
C GLN A 334 -3.86 -13.15 -2.72
N ALA A 335 -4.96 -12.69 -2.15
CA ALA A 335 -6.31 -13.00 -2.53
C ALA A 335 -7.21 -11.77 -2.39
N PHE A 336 -8.25 -11.70 -3.21
CA PHE A 336 -9.09 -10.51 -3.34
C PHE A 336 -10.53 -10.84 -2.97
N ILE A 337 -11.11 -10.00 -2.11
CA ILE A 337 -12.50 -10.03 -1.68
C ILE A 337 -13.22 -8.90 -2.42
N LEU A 338 -14.14 -9.25 -3.32
CA LEU A 338 -14.86 -8.30 -4.15
C LEU A 338 -16.23 -8.01 -3.54
N SER A 339 -16.68 -6.75 -3.59
CA SER A 339 -18.08 -6.42 -3.32
C SER A 339 -19.01 -7.08 -4.35
N PRO A 340 -20.31 -7.28 -4.07
CA PRO A 340 -21.18 -7.99 -5.00
C PRO A 340 -21.26 -7.30 -6.37
N ARG A 341 -21.30 -5.96 -6.41
CA ARG A 341 -21.13 -5.15 -7.63
C ARG A 341 -19.82 -5.44 -8.38
N ALA A 342 -18.69 -5.37 -7.69
CA ALA A 342 -17.38 -5.63 -8.31
C ALA A 342 -17.28 -7.08 -8.81
N TYR A 343 -17.87 -8.01 -8.06
CA TYR A 343 -17.94 -9.41 -8.43
C TYR A 343 -18.90 -9.66 -9.60
N ALA A 344 -19.87 -8.80 -9.89
CA ALA A 344 -20.75 -8.95 -11.07
C ALA A 344 -20.03 -8.58 -12.38
N GLN A 345 -19.02 -7.72 -12.31
CA GLN A 345 -18.26 -7.21 -13.45
C GLN A 345 -17.15 -8.19 -13.88
N ALA A 346 -17.20 -8.65 -15.14
CA ALA A 346 -16.31 -9.69 -15.65
C ALA A 346 -14.86 -9.23 -15.78
N ASP A 347 -14.66 -7.99 -16.20
CA ASP A 347 -13.38 -7.29 -16.29
C ASP A 347 -12.69 -7.18 -14.93
N ILE A 348 -13.42 -6.79 -13.88
CA ILE A 348 -12.87 -6.73 -12.52
C ILE A 348 -12.49 -8.12 -12.02
N ARG A 349 -13.37 -9.13 -12.18
CA ARG A 349 -13.04 -10.51 -11.78
C ARG A 349 -11.78 -11.01 -12.49
N GLN A 350 -11.72 -10.90 -13.81
CA GLN A 350 -10.59 -11.38 -14.61
C GLN A 350 -9.28 -10.68 -14.25
N LYS A 351 -9.33 -9.36 -14.01
CA LYS A 351 -8.17 -8.55 -13.56
C LYS A 351 -7.57 -9.08 -12.26
N TYR A 352 -8.40 -9.44 -11.28
CA TYR A 352 -7.92 -9.91 -9.98
C TYR A 352 -7.64 -11.42 -9.94
N GLU A 353 -8.35 -12.23 -10.74
CA GLU A 353 -8.07 -13.66 -10.90
C GLU A 353 -6.67 -13.88 -11.52
N ALA A 354 -6.21 -12.98 -12.38
CA ALA A 354 -4.85 -13.00 -12.92
C ALA A 354 -3.77 -12.72 -11.85
N LYS A 355 -4.13 -12.08 -10.73
CA LYS A 355 -3.21 -11.68 -9.66
C LYS A 355 -3.23 -12.64 -8.47
N GLY A 356 -4.36 -13.30 -8.21
CA GLY A 356 -4.55 -14.13 -7.03
C GLY A 356 -5.96 -14.70 -6.96
N LYS A 357 -6.26 -15.41 -5.85
CA LYS A 357 -7.58 -16.01 -5.66
C LYS A 357 -8.63 -14.92 -5.47
N VAL A 358 -9.73 -14.98 -6.21
CA VAL A 358 -10.87 -14.07 -6.08
C VAL A 358 -12.03 -14.77 -5.38
N ILE A 359 -12.68 -14.07 -4.44
CA ILE A 359 -13.98 -14.48 -3.89
C ILE A 359 -14.94 -13.29 -3.84
N GLN A 360 -16.23 -13.59 -3.91
CA GLN A 360 -17.27 -12.61 -3.56
C GLN A 360 -17.36 -12.49 -2.03
N ALA A 361 -17.46 -11.27 -1.54
CA ALA A 361 -17.70 -10.97 -0.14
C ALA A 361 -19.06 -11.52 0.33
N LYS A 362 -19.03 -12.56 1.16
CA LYS A 362 -20.20 -13.16 1.81
C LYS A 362 -19.86 -13.49 3.26
N PRO A 363 -20.81 -13.36 4.21
CA PRO A 363 -20.60 -13.85 5.56
C PRO A 363 -20.12 -15.30 5.56
N SER A 364 -19.16 -15.62 6.43
CA SER A 364 -18.56 -16.95 6.59
C SER A 364 -17.77 -17.47 5.38
N ALA A 365 -17.58 -16.67 4.33
CA ALA A 365 -16.66 -17.04 3.26
C ALA A 365 -15.22 -17.06 3.77
N THR A 366 -14.42 -18.00 3.29
CA THR A 366 -13.05 -18.23 3.77
C THR A 366 -12.03 -18.16 2.62
N ILE A 367 -10.94 -17.44 2.87
CA ILE A 367 -9.75 -17.39 2.03
C ILE A 367 -8.64 -18.19 2.71
N ARG A 368 -7.85 -18.88 1.90
CA ARG A 368 -6.69 -19.64 2.35
C ARG A 368 -5.49 -19.25 1.51
N LEU A 369 -4.46 -18.73 2.15
CA LEU A 369 -3.19 -18.37 1.55
C LEU A 369 -2.11 -19.30 2.08
N ARG A 370 -1.19 -19.69 1.21
CA ARG A 370 -0.13 -20.63 1.55
C ARG A 370 1.19 -20.16 0.96
N THR A 371 2.20 -20.08 1.80
CA THR A 371 3.60 -19.88 1.44
C THR A 371 4.39 -21.15 1.80
N TYR A 372 5.71 -21.06 1.77
CA TYR A 372 6.61 -22.13 2.18
C TYR A 372 6.46 -22.52 3.67
N ALA A 373 6.57 -21.56 4.59
CA ALA A 373 6.56 -21.81 6.03
C ALA A 373 5.24 -21.41 6.71
N LEU A 374 4.43 -20.54 6.08
CA LEU A 374 3.22 -19.99 6.67
C LEU A 374 1.95 -20.41 5.91
N TYR A 375 0.86 -20.53 6.64
CA TYR A 375 -0.47 -20.76 6.12
C TYR A 375 -1.43 -19.81 6.81
N LEU A 376 -2.25 -19.11 6.04
CA LEU A 376 -3.20 -18.13 6.56
C LEU A 376 -4.61 -18.52 6.15
N GLU A 377 -5.51 -18.58 7.12
CA GLU A 377 -6.94 -18.74 6.91
C GLU A 377 -7.67 -17.47 7.36
N ALA A 378 -8.31 -16.78 6.41
CA ALA A 378 -9.09 -15.57 6.66
C ALA A 378 -10.57 -15.86 6.48
N GLU A 379 -11.37 -15.73 7.54
CA GLU A 379 -12.82 -15.90 7.50
C GLU A 379 -13.52 -14.55 7.63
N ILE A 380 -14.51 -14.30 6.77
CA ILE A 380 -15.35 -13.11 6.86
C ILE A 380 -16.34 -13.27 8.02
N LYS A 381 -16.12 -12.52 9.11
CA LYS A 381 -16.98 -12.54 10.31
C LYS A 381 -18.14 -11.58 10.19
N ASP A 382 -17.92 -10.43 9.55
CA ASP A 382 -18.97 -9.44 9.31
C ASP A 382 -18.67 -8.68 8.02
N VAL A 383 -19.71 -8.39 7.24
CA VAL A 383 -19.58 -7.62 6.00
C VAL A 383 -20.86 -6.84 5.76
N ALA A 384 -20.70 -5.55 5.45
CA ALA A 384 -21.79 -4.67 5.06
C ALA A 384 -21.35 -3.78 3.90
N PHE A 385 -22.32 -3.41 3.06
CA PHE A 385 -22.10 -2.54 1.91
C PHE A 385 -22.88 -1.24 2.08
N ALA A 386 -22.30 -0.13 1.64
CA ALA A 386 -22.96 1.16 1.59
C ALA A 386 -23.51 1.34 0.18
N GLN A 387 -24.69 1.95 0.07
CA GLN A 387 -25.29 2.35 -1.20
C GLN A 387 -24.89 3.79 -1.53
N LEU A 388 -24.12 3.96 -2.60
CA LEU A 388 -23.79 5.28 -3.16
C LEU A 388 -24.60 5.51 -4.44
N GLY A 389 -25.91 5.79 -4.31
CA GLY A 389 -26.79 6.02 -5.46
C GLY A 389 -27.64 4.80 -5.83
N GLN A 390 -27.88 4.56 -7.13
CA GLN A 390 -28.86 3.57 -7.58
C GLN A 390 -28.34 2.12 -7.61
N GLU A 391 -27.03 1.85 -7.73
CA GLU A 391 -26.50 0.47 -7.81
C GLU A 391 -25.11 0.23 -7.16
N ASP A 392 -24.62 1.11 -6.27
CA ASP A 392 -23.22 1.00 -5.83
C ASP A 392 -23.03 0.47 -4.41
N GLU A 393 -22.62 -0.80 -4.32
CA GLU A 393 -22.21 -1.55 -3.12
C GLU A 393 -20.70 -1.43 -2.87
N VAL A 394 -20.24 -0.29 -2.35
CA VAL A 394 -18.89 -0.21 -1.79
C VAL A 394 -18.87 -0.87 -0.42
N PHE A 395 -17.72 -1.36 0.05
CA PHE A 395 -17.64 -1.85 1.42
C PHE A 395 -17.98 -0.70 2.38
N ASN A 396 -18.95 -0.94 3.28
CA ASN A 396 -19.21 -0.11 4.45
C ASN A 396 -18.47 -0.66 5.66
N LYS A 397 -18.41 -1.99 5.75
CA LYS A 397 -17.73 -2.71 6.81
C LYS A 397 -17.20 -4.03 6.26
N LEU A 398 -16.00 -4.40 6.68
CA LEU A 398 -15.46 -5.74 6.49
C LEU A 398 -14.64 -6.11 7.72
N ALA A 399 -15.04 -7.16 8.43
CA ALA A 399 -14.31 -7.70 9.57
C ALA A 399 -13.89 -9.14 9.26
N LEU A 400 -12.59 -9.41 9.41
CA LEU A 400 -12.01 -10.73 9.20
C LEU A 400 -11.49 -11.31 10.52
N GLU A 401 -11.51 -12.64 10.63
CA GLU A 401 -10.64 -13.38 11.55
C GLU A 401 -9.56 -14.05 10.70
N MET A 402 -8.31 -13.68 10.92
CA MET A 402 -7.14 -14.17 10.19
C MET A 402 -6.29 -15.04 11.11
N LYS A 403 -6.33 -16.36 10.93
CA LYS A 403 -5.51 -17.31 11.67
C LYS A 403 -4.26 -17.64 10.87
N VAL A 404 -3.10 -17.43 11.48
CA VAL A 404 -1.80 -17.72 10.86
C VAL A 404 -1.18 -18.94 11.52
N TYR A 405 -0.73 -19.87 10.70
CA TYR A 405 -0.16 -21.15 11.11
C TYR A 405 1.24 -21.33 10.55
N ARG A 406 2.15 -21.92 11.35
CA ARG A 406 3.45 -22.43 10.89
C ARG A 406 3.27 -23.85 10.35
N GLN A 407 3.79 -24.09 9.16
CA GLN A 407 3.80 -25.41 8.52
C GLN A 407 5.02 -26.19 9.02
N ILE A 408 4.80 -27.26 9.79
CA ILE A 408 5.88 -28.09 10.37
C ILE A 408 6.43 -29.11 9.35
N SER A 409 5.80 -29.25 8.18
CA SER A 409 6.32 -30.04 7.06
C SER A 409 6.02 -29.35 5.72
N PRO A 410 7.04 -28.85 5.00
CA PRO A 410 6.83 -28.23 3.70
C PRO A 410 6.52 -29.34 2.67
N GLN A 411 5.24 -29.48 2.33
CA GLN A 411 4.86 -30.19 1.10
C GLN A 411 5.34 -29.34 -0.08
N LYS A 412 6.18 -29.92 -0.95
CA LYS A 412 6.53 -29.28 -2.23
C LYS A 412 5.23 -28.96 -2.98
N ARG A 413 5.04 -27.71 -3.40
CA ARG A 413 4.00 -27.38 -4.39
C ARG A 413 4.30 -28.18 -5.66
N GLY A 414 3.33 -29.01 -6.07
CA GLY A 414 3.32 -29.66 -7.37
C GLY A 414 2.85 -28.72 -8.47
#